data_AF-A0A969FJC4-F1
#
_entry.id   AF-A0A969FJC4-F1
#
_cell.length_a   1.000
_cell.length_b   1.000
_cell.length_c   1.000
_cell.angle_alpha   90.00
_cell.angle_beta   90.00
_cell.angle_gamma   90.00
#
_symmetry.space_group_name_H-M   'P 1'
#
loop_
_entity.id
_entity.type
_entity.pdbx_description
1 polymer ?
#
loop_
_entity_poly.entity_id
_entity_poly.type
_entity_poly.pdbx_seq_one_letter_code
_entity_poly.pdbx_strand_id
1 'polypeptide(L)'
;MLNASVPIDPILENASANAPEYVRIVSITLTHLNDRALFQPIARKITPIKPTDYPLFRKIVLIDLIDSYRTIAHASPTLSPHPQATTSPLPLTIAGSDSGGGAGIQADLRTFAMHCVHGTSAITCVTAQNTLGVTHVEAMPPSTVAQQIDAVVSDIGVDAVKLGMLLNAEIMQVVIDRIAAHGITALVVDPVMVSRTGAVLIDDAAIATLRDRVIPHAAIVTPNRYEAEILSGLEINDLDTMQRAAQVIHTLGAQAVLVKGGAMADLACGVDVWFDGDRLKILRTETIDTTHTHGTGCTLAAAIAALIARDGGDGLDLVRRAKIFVTEALRHSLAIGSGQGPVGHFYPLLPPSNLRP
;
A
#
# COMPACT_ATOMS: atom_id res chain seq x y z
N MET A 1 -9.38 26.06 -37.38
CA MET A 1 -10.20 24.92 -37.83
C MET A 1 -9.81 23.74 -36.94
N LEU A 2 -10.63 23.13 -36.09
CA LEU A 2 -12.08 23.06 -35.93
C LEU A 2 -12.47 23.29 -34.45
N ASN A 3 -13.49 24.12 -34.24
CA ASN A 3 -14.36 24.11 -33.06
C ASN A 3 -15.35 22.95 -33.20
N ALA A 4 -15.67 22.26 -32.11
CA ALA A 4 -16.96 21.59 -31.94
C ALA A 4 -17.28 21.46 -30.45
N SER A 5 -17.79 22.54 -29.88
CA SER A 5 -18.65 22.53 -28.70
C SER A 5 -19.86 21.64 -28.98
N VAL A 6 -20.01 20.57 -28.19
CA VAL A 6 -21.21 19.71 -28.22
C VAL A 6 -22.35 20.50 -27.56
N PRO A 7 -23.51 20.68 -28.22
CA PRO A 7 -24.59 21.51 -27.70
C PRO A 7 -25.32 20.77 -26.58
N ILE A 8 -25.43 21.41 -25.42
CA ILE A 8 -26.42 21.08 -24.40
C ILE A 8 -27.79 21.48 -24.97
N ASP A 9 -28.76 20.59 -24.87
CA ASP A 9 -30.12 20.78 -25.40
C ASP A 9 -30.78 22.03 -24.78
N PRO A 10 -31.28 23.03 -25.56
CA PRO A 10 -31.84 24.29 -25.04
C PRO A 10 -33.08 24.12 -24.15
N ILE A 11 -33.60 22.91 -24.03
CA ILE A 11 -34.74 22.56 -23.15
C ILE A 11 -34.31 22.49 -21.67
N LEU A 12 -33.03 22.27 -21.37
CA LEU A 12 -32.54 22.11 -19.99
C LEU A 12 -32.09 23.42 -19.33
N GLU A 13 -31.73 24.46 -20.08
CA GLU A 13 -31.29 25.74 -19.51
C GLU A 13 -32.44 26.62 -19.02
N ASN A 14 -33.64 26.52 -19.62
CA ASN A 14 -34.76 27.41 -19.28
C ASN A 14 -35.70 26.90 -18.17
N ALA A 15 -35.39 25.78 -17.51
CA ALA A 15 -36.24 25.23 -16.44
C ALA A 15 -35.64 25.38 -15.02
N SER A 16 -34.59 26.20 -14.85
CA SER A 16 -33.80 26.18 -13.61
C SER A 16 -34.14 27.24 -12.54
N ALA A 17 -35.03 28.21 -12.83
CA ALA A 17 -35.32 29.26 -11.84
C ALA A 17 -36.63 29.08 -11.04
N ASN A 18 -37.61 28.27 -11.50
CA ASN A 18 -38.95 28.19 -10.86
C ASN A 18 -39.63 26.80 -10.89
N ALA A 19 -38.90 25.70 -11.12
CA ALA A 19 -39.50 24.35 -11.10
C ALA A 19 -39.62 23.78 -9.67
N PRO A 20 -40.76 23.15 -9.30
CA PRO A 20 -40.94 22.54 -7.99
C PRO A 20 -40.02 21.33 -7.76
N GLU A 21 -39.61 21.17 -6.51
CA GLU A 21 -38.50 20.34 -5.99
C GLU A 21 -38.44 18.89 -6.50
N TYR A 22 -39.59 18.30 -6.86
CA TYR A 22 -39.69 16.92 -7.33
C TYR A 22 -39.14 16.68 -8.75
N VAL A 23 -39.08 17.71 -9.62
CA VAL A 23 -38.47 17.59 -10.96
C VAL A 23 -36.93 17.50 -10.86
N ARG A 24 -36.34 18.11 -9.81
CA ARG A 24 -34.90 17.99 -9.53
C ARG A 24 -34.51 16.58 -9.06
N ILE A 25 -35.34 15.95 -8.23
CA ILE A 25 -35.05 14.61 -7.68
C ILE A 25 -34.99 13.56 -8.80
N VAL A 26 -35.94 13.60 -9.74
CA VAL A 26 -35.97 12.65 -10.86
C VAL A 26 -34.78 12.85 -11.81
N SER A 27 -34.38 14.10 -12.08
CA SER A 27 -33.20 14.40 -12.91
C SER A 27 -31.88 13.93 -12.26
N ILE A 28 -31.75 14.10 -10.93
CA ILE A 28 -30.55 13.69 -10.18
C ILE A 28 -30.42 12.16 -10.11
N THR A 29 -31.53 11.43 -9.89
CA THR A 29 -31.50 9.96 -9.86
C THR A 29 -31.20 9.35 -11.24
N LEU A 30 -31.63 9.99 -12.33
CA LEU A 30 -31.49 9.43 -13.69
C LEU A 30 -30.14 9.76 -14.37
N THR A 31 -29.38 10.72 -13.85
CA THR A 31 -28.04 11.05 -14.41
C THR A 31 -26.96 10.05 -13.95
N HIS A 32 -27.21 9.30 -12.86
CA HIS A 32 -26.25 8.33 -12.30
C HIS A 32 -26.35 6.91 -12.86
N LEU A 33 -27.38 6.59 -13.65
CA LEU A 33 -27.55 5.28 -14.29
C LEU A 33 -27.14 5.41 -15.76
N ASN A 34 -25.85 5.17 -16.01
CA ASN A 34 -25.19 5.37 -17.30
C ASN A 34 -25.54 4.29 -18.36
N ASP A 35 -26.81 3.89 -18.45
CA ASP A 35 -27.27 2.80 -19.30
C ASP A 35 -28.36 3.27 -20.28
N ARG A 36 -27.92 3.73 -21.46
CA ARG A 36 -28.78 4.33 -22.50
C ARG A 36 -29.72 3.32 -23.17
N ALA A 37 -29.56 2.02 -22.96
CA ALA A 37 -30.33 0.99 -23.66
C ALA A 37 -31.75 0.80 -23.09
N LEU A 38 -31.97 1.10 -21.81
CA LEU A 38 -33.27 0.96 -21.14
C LEU A 38 -34.25 2.11 -21.43
N PHE A 39 -33.77 3.23 -21.98
CA PHE A 39 -34.55 4.48 -22.07
C PHE A 39 -35.34 4.70 -23.37
N GLN A 40 -35.00 4.03 -24.46
CA GLN A 40 -35.63 4.32 -25.77
C GLN A 40 -37.15 4.11 -25.85
N PRO A 41 -37.79 3.17 -25.11
CA PRO A 41 -39.24 3.00 -25.18
C PRO A 41 -40.03 4.04 -24.36
N ILE A 42 -39.48 4.52 -23.23
CA ILE A 42 -40.20 5.34 -22.24
C ILE A 42 -40.26 6.81 -22.68
N ALA A 43 -39.16 7.34 -23.24
CA ALA A 43 -39.08 8.74 -23.67
C ALA A 43 -40.04 9.08 -24.83
N ARG A 44 -40.50 8.09 -25.60
CA ARG A 44 -41.39 8.31 -26.77
C ARG A 44 -42.87 8.54 -26.43
N LYS A 45 -43.30 8.43 -25.17
CA LYS A 45 -44.72 8.54 -24.78
C LYS A 45 -45.06 9.69 -23.85
N ILE A 46 -44.16 10.64 -23.61
CA ILE A 46 -44.44 11.81 -22.76
C ILE A 46 -44.99 12.96 -23.63
N THR A 47 -46.29 12.90 -23.93
CA THR A 47 -47.08 14.08 -24.30
C THR A 47 -47.44 14.84 -23.01
N PRO A 48 -47.66 16.17 -23.02
CA PRO A 48 -47.81 16.93 -21.80
C PRO A 48 -49.14 16.57 -21.10
N ILE A 49 -49.03 16.03 -19.89
CA ILE A 49 -50.16 15.58 -19.07
C ILE A 49 -50.75 16.79 -18.36
N LYS A 50 -52.09 16.93 -18.41
CA LYS A 50 -52.79 18.03 -17.73
C LYS A 50 -52.86 17.76 -16.20
N PRO A 51 -52.88 18.81 -15.36
CA PRO A 51 -52.83 18.68 -13.90
C PRO A 51 -53.97 17.88 -13.25
N THR A 52 -55.04 17.56 -13.99
CA THR A 52 -56.21 16.83 -13.48
C THR A 52 -56.03 15.31 -13.44
N ASP A 53 -54.98 14.76 -14.06
CA ASP A 53 -54.81 13.30 -14.21
C ASP A 53 -53.80 12.69 -13.19
N TYR A 54 -53.41 13.46 -12.18
CA TYR A 54 -52.43 13.07 -11.14
C TYR A 54 -52.71 11.73 -10.41
N PRO A 55 -53.97 11.35 -10.09
CA PRO A 55 -54.23 10.07 -9.41
C PRO A 55 -53.89 8.85 -10.29
N LEU A 56 -54.06 8.97 -11.61
CA LEU A 56 -53.76 7.90 -12.56
C LEU A 56 -52.25 7.78 -12.78
N PHE A 57 -51.55 8.92 -12.88
CA PHE A 57 -50.09 8.96 -13.06
C PHE A 57 -49.34 8.42 -11.84
N ARG A 58 -49.81 8.74 -10.62
CA ARG A 58 -49.25 8.16 -9.38
C ARG A 58 -49.43 6.64 -9.33
N LYS A 59 -50.53 6.12 -9.87
CA LYS A 59 -50.78 4.67 -9.95
C LYS A 59 -49.87 4.00 -10.98
N ILE A 60 -49.69 4.59 -12.17
CA ILE A 60 -48.85 4.03 -13.23
C ILE A 60 -47.38 4.06 -12.83
N VAL A 61 -46.87 5.18 -12.32
CA VAL A 61 -45.47 5.29 -11.89
C VAL A 61 -45.20 4.36 -10.70
N LEU A 62 -46.12 4.22 -9.75
CA LEU A 62 -45.94 3.31 -8.61
C LEU A 62 -46.04 1.83 -9.03
N ILE A 63 -46.91 1.49 -9.99
CA ILE A 63 -47.03 0.13 -10.53
C ILE A 63 -45.76 -0.23 -11.34
N ASP A 64 -45.27 0.66 -12.21
CA ASP A 64 -44.03 0.41 -12.96
C ASP A 64 -42.81 0.38 -12.04
N LEU A 65 -42.77 1.18 -10.97
CA LEU A 65 -41.69 1.10 -9.98
C LEU A 65 -41.74 -0.21 -9.20
N ILE A 66 -42.95 -0.68 -8.81
CA ILE A 66 -43.16 -1.94 -8.08
C ILE A 66 -42.89 -3.15 -8.98
N ASP A 67 -43.31 -3.12 -10.24
CA ASP A 67 -43.04 -4.20 -11.20
C ASP A 67 -41.58 -4.18 -11.65
N SER A 68 -40.93 -3.02 -11.74
CA SER A 68 -39.47 -2.93 -11.90
C SER A 68 -38.75 -3.46 -10.66
N TYR A 69 -39.23 -3.15 -9.44
CA TYR A 69 -38.67 -3.68 -8.20
C TYR A 69 -38.90 -5.19 -8.07
N ARG A 70 -40.05 -5.71 -8.50
CA ARG A 70 -40.34 -7.15 -8.56
C ARG A 70 -39.54 -7.83 -9.64
N THR A 71 -39.33 -7.20 -10.79
CA THR A 71 -38.46 -7.74 -11.84
C THR A 71 -37.01 -7.74 -11.38
N ILE A 72 -36.55 -6.74 -10.62
CA ILE A 72 -35.22 -6.70 -9.99
C ILE A 72 -35.12 -7.71 -8.83
N ALA A 73 -36.18 -7.89 -8.03
CA ALA A 73 -36.21 -8.82 -6.92
C ALA A 73 -36.37 -10.28 -7.38
N HIS A 74 -37.04 -10.54 -8.50
CA HIS A 74 -37.16 -11.86 -9.13
C HIS A 74 -36.03 -12.15 -10.12
N ALA A 75 -35.37 -11.11 -10.65
CA ALA A 75 -34.02 -11.16 -11.20
C ALA A 75 -32.97 -10.94 -10.10
N SER A 76 -33.28 -11.37 -8.87
CA SER A 76 -32.20 -11.76 -7.96
C SER A 76 -31.34 -12.72 -8.78
N PRO A 77 -30.05 -12.43 -9.00
CA PRO A 77 -29.17 -13.53 -9.28
C PRO A 77 -29.42 -14.46 -8.11
N THR A 78 -29.77 -15.72 -8.36
CA THR A 78 -29.51 -16.76 -7.36
C THR A 78 -28.16 -16.37 -6.81
N LEU A 79 -28.10 -15.96 -5.53
CA LEU A 79 -26.85 -15.67 -4.86
C LEU A 79 -26.06 -16.93 -5.13
N SER A 80 -25.14 -16.83 -6.10
CA SER A 80 -24.20 -17.87 -6.39
C SER A 80 -23.67 -18.23 -5.01
N PRO A 81 -23.57 -19.54 -4.66
CA PRO A 81 -22.97 -19.90 -3.38
C PRO A 81 -21.76 -19.00 -3.20
N HIS A 82 -21.72 -18.23 -2.08
CA HIS A 82 -20.69 -17.23 -1.80
C HIS A 82 -19.42 -17.71 -2.47
N PRO A 83 -18.81 -16.95 -3.40
CA PRO A 83 -17.63 -17.43 -4.12
C PRO A 83 -16.74 -18.06 -3.08
N GLN A 84 -16.48 -19.37 -3.21
CA GLN A 84 -15.79 -20.19 -2.20
C GLN A 84 -14.71 -19.32 -1.62
N ALA A 85 -14.76 -19.06 -0.31
CA ALA A 85 -13.99 -18.02 0.36
C ALA A 85 -12.59 -17.93 -0.26
N THR A 86 -12.40 -17.00 -1.19
CA THR A 86 -11.08 -16.76 -1.74
C THR A 86 -10.35 -16.15 -0.58
N THR A 87 -9.46 -16.92 0.05
CA THR A 87 -8.67 -16.46 1.18
C THR A 87 -7.95 -15.20 0.70
N SER A 88 -8.39 -14.04 1.18
CA SER A 88 -7.72 -12.77 0.89
C SER A 88 -6.29 -12.90 1.38
N PRO A 89 -5.26 -12.51 0.61
CA PRO A 89 -3.89 -12.56 1.10
C PRO A 89 -3.73 -11.73 2.37
N LEU A 90 -2.97 -12.28 3.33
CA LEU A 90 -2.85 -11.81 4.71
C LEU A 90 -1.40 -11.47 5.06
N PRO A 91 -0.85 -10.32 4.60
CA PRO A 91 0.42 -9.86 5.10
C PRO A 91 0.29 -9.25 6.51
N LEU A 92 1.24 -9.56 7.38
CA LEU A 92 1.42 -8.95 8.69
C LEU A 92 2.65 -8.05 8.70
N THR A 93 2.52 -6.81 9.19
CA THR A 93 3.68 -5.98 9.54
C THR A 93 3.97 -6.05 11.04
N ILE A 94 5.23 -6.20 11.42
CA ILE A 94 5.71 -6.09 12.79
C ILE A 94 6.69 -4.93 12.84
N ALA A 95 6.22 -3.75 13.28
CA ALA A 95 6.98 -2.51 13.18
C ALA A 95 6.49 -1.43 14.16
N GLY A 96 7.25 -0.33 14.23
CA GLY A 96 6.86 0.87 14.98
C GLY A 96 5.75 1.68 14.31
N SER A 97 5.01 2.43 15.13
CA SER A 97 4.00 3.40 14.71
C SER A 97 4.61 4.78 14.50
N ASP A 98 4.41 5.34 13.30
CA ASP A 98 4.75 6.70 12.91
C ASP A 98 3.55 7.64 13.11
N SER A 99 3.64 8.57 14.06
CA SER A 99 2.59 9.56 14.32
C SER A 99 2.28 10.49 13.13
N GLY A 100 3.27 10.78 12.27
CA GLY A 100 3.09 11.55 11.04
C GLY A 100 2.54 10.71 9.89
N GLY A 101 2.44 9.40 10.09
CA GLY A 101 1.86 8.43 9.19
C GLY A 101 2.71 8.08 7.98
N GLY A 102 3.87 8.71 7.77
CA GLY A 102 4.65 8.60 6.54
C GLY A 102 5.42 7.29 6.38
N ALA A 103 5.80 6.65 7.48
CA ALA A 103 6.56 5.40 7.58
C ALA A 103 5.85 4.41 8.55
N GLY A 104 6.60 3.43 9.06
CA GLY A 104 6.11 2.48 10.06
C GLY A 104 4.90 1.67 9.60
N ILE A 105 4.10 1.21 10.56
CA ILE A 105 2.88 0.45 10.26
C ILE A 105 1.89 1.21 9.37
N GLN A 106 1.89 2.55 9.40
CA GLN A 106 1.01 3.37 8.57
C GLN A 106 1.38 3.33 7.09
N ALA A 107 2.66 3.35 6.76
CA ALA A 107 3.12 3.13 5.39
C ALA A 107 2.86 1.68 4.96
N ASP A 108 3.09 0.72 5.86
CA ASP A 108 2.91 -0.70 5.56
C ASP A 108 1.45 -1.03 5.24
N LEU A 109 0.52 -0.66 6.13
CA LEU A 109 -0.92 -0.92 5.95
C LEU A 109 -1.50 -0.19 4.73
N ARG A 110 -1.03 1.03 4.43
CA ARG A 110 -1.43 1.73 3.20
C ARG A 110 -0.91 1.02 1.96
N THR A 111 0.33 0.54 2.00
CA THR A 111 0.91 -0.23 0.90
C THR A 111 0.15 -1.53 0.67
N PHE A 112 -0.20 -2.25 1.74
CA PHE A 112 -1.03 -3.45 1.69
C PHE A 112 -2.39 -3.16 1.05
N ALA A 113 -3.08 -2.10 1.48
CA ALA A 113 -4.35 -1.70 0.88
C ALA A 113 -4.23 -1.40 -0.63
N MET A 114 -3.15 -0.73 -1.06
CA MET A 114 -2.92 -0.41 -2.48
C MET A 114 -2.55 -1.63 -3.34
N HIS A 115 -2.20 -2.76 -2.72
CA HIS A 115 -2.01 -4.05 -3.38
C HIS A 115 -3.25 -4.94 -3.31
N CYS A 116 -4.37 -4.41 -2.79
CA CYS A 116 -5.63 -5.12 -2.59
C CYS A 116 -5.50 -6.36 -1.68
N VAL A 117 -4.70 -6.26 -0.62
CA VAL A 117 -4.52 -7.31 0.38
C VAL A 117 -4.92 -6.84 1.77
N HIS A 118 -5.35 -7.76 2.64
CA HIS A 118 -5.79 -7.42 3.99
C HIS A 118 -4.60 -7.39 4.95
N GLY A 119 -4.11 -6.18 5.21
CA GLY A 119 -2.98 -5.95 6.09
C GLY A 119 -3.33 -6.05 7.57
N THR A 120 -2.52 -6.80 8.33
CA THR A 120 -2.55 -6.82 9.80
C THR A 120 -1.26 -6.23 10.38
N SER A 121 -1.24 -5.89 11.68
CA SER A 121 -0.07 -5.29 12.33
C SER A 121 0.12 -5.74 13.77
N ALA A 122 1.38 -5.92 14.17
CA ALA A 122 1.82 -5.97 15.57
C ALA A 122 2.80 -4.82 15.84
N ILE A 123 2.48 -3.98 16.82
CA ILE A 123 3.22 -2.74 17.09
C ILE A 123 4.38 -3.02 18.05
N THR A 124 5.60 -2.62 17.66
CA THR A 124 6.81 -2.78 18.48
C THR A 124 7.13 -1.54 19.31
N CYS A 125 6.82 -0.36 18.79
CA CYS A 125 7.01 0.91 19.49
C CYS A 125 6.05 1.97 18.94
N VAL A 126 5.85 3.03 19.70
CA VAL A 126 5.16 4.24 19.24
C VAL A 126 6.16 5.38 19.22
N THR A 127 6.15 6.16 18.14
CA THR A 127 7.03 7.32 18.01
C THR A 127 6.21 8.59 18.00
N ALA A 128 6.57 9.57 18.83
CA ALA A 128 6.15 10.95 18.60
C ALA A 128 7.08 11.51 17.52
N GLN A 129 6.61 11.49 16.27
CA GLN A 129 7.40 11.95 15.13
C GLN A 129 6.53 12.72 14.13
N ASN A 130 7.18 13.57 13.35
CA ASN A 130 6.57 14.33 12.26
C ASN A 130 7.61 14.57 11.15
N THR A 131 7.29 15.41 10.17
CA THR A 131 8.19 15.70 9.02
C THR A 131 9.54 16.31 9.41
N LEU A 132 9.69 16.83 10.63
CA LEU A 132 10.93 17.42 11.15
C LEU A 132 11.81 16.40 11.89
N GLY A 133 11.28 15.22 12.24
CA GLY A 133 12.01 14.16 12.92
C GLY A 133 11.22 13.52 14.06
N VAL A 134 11.94 12.72 14.85
CA VAL A 134 11.43 11.97 16.01
C VAL A 134 11.80 12.72 17.29
N THR A 135 10.82 12.99 18.15
CA THR A 135 11.04 13.64 19.46
C THR A 135 10.94 12.68 20.63
N HIS A 136 10.25 11.55 20.45
CA HIS A 136 10.11 10.52 21.47
C HIS A 136 9.86 9.15 20.84
N VAL A 137 10.35 8.11 21.51
CA VAL A 137 10.14 6.71 21.16
C VAL A 137 9.79 5.95 22.43
N GLU A 138 8.63 5.28 22.43
CA GLU A 138 8.16 4.44 23.52
C GLU A 138 8.11 2.99 23.04
N ALA A 139 8.89 2.11 23.67
CA ALA A 139 8.89 0.69 23.37
C ALA A 139 7.61 0.02 23.89
N MET A 140 7.03 -0.89 23.10
CA MET A 140 6.01 -1.78 23.64
C MET A 140 6.68 -2.86 24.50
N PRO A 141 6.06 -3.29 25.62
CA PRO A 141 6.54 -4.44 26.36
C PRO A 141 6.65 -5.66 25.43
N PRO A 142 7.76 -6.44 25.47
CA PRO A 142 7.94 -7.60 24.60
C PRO A 142 6.77 -8.60 24.69
N SER A 143 6.20 -8.80 25.88
CA SER A 143 5.01 -9.64 26.09
C SER A 143 3.77 -9.15 25.32
N THR A 144 3.59 -7.83 25.19
CA THR A 144 2.52 -7.23 24.40
C THR A 144 2.75 -7.42 22.90
N VAL A 145 4.00 -7.35 22.43
CA VAL A 145 4.34 -7.67 21.04
C VAL A 145 4.01 -9.14 20.74
N ALA A 146 4.40 -10.06 21.63
CA ALA A 146 4.09 -11.48 21.49
C ALA A 146 2.58 -11.73 21.38
N GLN A 147 1.81 -11.14 22.29
CA GLN A 147 0.35 -11.31 22.33
C GLN A 147 -0.34 -10.77 21.07
N GLN A 148 0.14 -9.67 20.50
CA GLN A 148 -0.39 -9.16 19.23
C GLN A 148 -0.13 -10.13 18.08
N ILE A 149 1.09 -10.67 17.98
CA ILE A 149 1.45 -11.67 16.96
C ILE A 149 0.59 -12.92 17.13
N ASP A 150 0.49 -13.43 18.36
CA ASP A 150 -0.31 -14.63 18.67
C ASP A 150 -1.79 -14.43 18.32
N ALA A 151 -2.37 -13.27 18.68
CA ALA A 151 -3.76 -12.96 18.39
C ALA A 151 -4.07 -12.93 16.89
N VAL A 152 -3.17 -12.35 16.07
CA VAL A 152 -3.35 -12.30 14.62
C VAL A 152 -3.14 -13.69 14.00
N VAL A 153 -2.00 -14.32 14.28
CA VAL A 153 -1.58 -15.52 13.56
C VAL A 153 -2.44 -16.73 13.92
N SER A 154 -2.92 -16.84 15.16
CA SER A 154 -3.71 -18.00 15.60
C SER A 154 -5.17 -18.01 15.11
N ASP A 155 -5.75 -16.85 14.78
CA ASP A 155 -7.14 -16.73 14.32
C ASP A 155 -7.21 -16.40 12.82
N ILE A 156 -6.51 -15.33 12.41
CA ILE A 156 -6.58 -14.80 11.04
C ILE A 156 -5.63 -15.58 10.12
N GLY A 157 -4.44 -15.94 10.63
CA GLY A 157 -3.35 -16.50 9.82
C GLY A 157 -2.57 -15.41 9.07
N VAL A 158 -1.42 -15.80 8.48
CA VAL A 158 -0.55 -14.90 7.71
C VAL A 158 0.12 -15.63 6.55
N ASP A 159 0.21 -14.98 5.40
CA ASP A 159 0.88 -15.52 4.20
C ASP A 159 2.31 -14.97 4.03
N ALA A 160 2.56 -13.76 4.55
CA ALA A 160 3.87 -13.14 4.58
C ALA A 160 3.98 -12.20 5.79
N VAL A 161 5.20 -12.04 6.30
CA VAL A 161 5.48 -11.10 7.38
C VAL A 161 6.53 -10.10 6.93
N LYS A 162 6.28 -8.82 7.17
CA LYS A 162 7.28 -7.75 7.06
C LYS A 162 7.74 -7.35 8.45
N LEU A 163 9.05 -7.39 8.70
CA LEU A 163 9.67 -6.80 9.88
C LEU A 163 10.16 -5.39 9.52
N GLY A 164 9.77 -4.40 10.32
CA GLY A 164 10.29 -3.03 10.24
C GLY A 164 11.19 -2.69 11.42
N MET A 165 11.02 -1.50 11.99
CA MET A 165 11.74 -1.10 13.20
C MET A 165 11.34 -1.98 14.41
N LEU A 166 12.27 -2.83 14.86
CA LEU A 166 12.08 -3.71 16.04
C LEU A 166 12.66 -3.12 17.34
N LEU A 167 13.35 -1.97 17.24
CA LEU A 167 13.89 -1.15 18.33
C LEU A 167 15.01 -1.78 19.18
N ASN A 168 14.82 -2.96 19.77
CA ASN A 168 15.80 -3.54 20.70
C ASN A 168 15.86 -5.08 20.63
N ALA A 169 16.90 -5.65 21.26
CA ALA A 169 17.15 -7.08 21.28
C ALA A 169 16.01 -7.90 21.91
N GLU A 170 15.36 -7.37 22.96
CA GLU A 170 14.28 -8.08 23.66
C GLU A 170 13.05 -8.28 22.78
N ILE A 171 12.64 -7.24 22.06
CA ILE A 171 11.54 -7.31 21.08
C ILE A 171 11.94 -8.23 19.93
N MET A 172 13.15 -8.10 19.38
CA MET A 172 13.64 -8.98 18.30
C MET A 172 13.58 -10.46 18.70
N GLN A 173 14.00 -10.79 19.92
CA GLN A 173 14.01 -12.17 20.42
C GLN A 173 12.58 -12.74 20.49
N VAL A 174 11.64 -11.98 21.06
CA VAL A 174 10.22 -12.40 21.12
C VAL A 174 9.61 -12.55 19.73
N VAL A 175 9.90 -11.62 18.81
CA VAL A 175 9.40 -11.69 17.43
C VAL A 175 9.90 -12.97 16.77
N ILE A 176 11.19 -13.29 16.82
CA ILE A 176 11.73 -14.50 16.19
C ILE A 176 11.21 -15.78 16.86
N ASP A 177 11.07 -15.78 18.19
CA ASP A 177 10.46 -16.92 18.89
C ASP A 177 9.03 -17.18 18.40
N ARG A 178 8.25 -16.12 18.12
CA ARG A 178 6.91 -16.25 17.55
C ARG A 178 6.89 -16.63 16.07
N ILE A 179 7.76 -16.05 15.26
CA ILE A 179 7.93 -16.45 13.85
C ILE A 179 8.23 -17.95 13.76
N ALA A 180 9.14 -18.44 14.59
CA ALA A 180 9.50 -19.86 14.64
C ALA A 180 8.35 -20.74 15.17
N ALA A 181 7.70 -20.33 16.27
CA ALA A 181 6.60 -21.10 16.87
C ALA A 181 5.40 -21.26 15.93
N HIS A 182 5.12 -20.26 15.08
CA HIS A 182 4.04 -20.29 14.10
C HIS A 182 4.47 -20.82 12.72
N GLY A 183 5.75 -21.23 12.55
CA GLY A 183 6.25 -21.80 11.30
C GLY A 183 6.26 -20.84 10.11
N ILE A 184 6.40 -19.52 10.37
CA ILE A 184 6.36 -18.49 9.32
C ILE A 184 7.68 -18.48 8.55
N THR A 185 7.61 -18.64 7.22
CA THR A 185 8.80 -18.70 6.35
C THR A 185 8.93 -17.51 5.39
N ALA A 186 7.82 -16.86 5.03
CA ALA A 186 7.80 -15.74 4.10
C ALA A 186 8.11 -14.42 4.82
N LEU A 187 9.36 -14.26 5.26
CA LEU A 187 9.80 -13.12 6.07
C LEU A 187 10.58 -12.09 5.24
N VAL A 188 10.03 -10.89 5.10
CA VAL A 188 10.71 -9.72 4.53
C VAL A 188 11.25 -8.86 5.67
N VAL A 189 12.57 -8.72 5.75
CA VAL A 189 13.23 -7.97 6.82
C VAL A 189 13.75 -6.64 6.28
N ASP A 190 13.17 -5.53 6.74
CA ASP A 190 13.74 -4.18 6.57
C ASP A 190 14.59 -3.88 7.81
N PRO A 191 15.93 -4.01 7.75
CA PRO A 191 16.80 -3.99 8.92
C PRO A 191 17.04 -2.56 9.40
N VAL A 192 15.98 -1.90 9.89
CA VAL A 192 16.01 -0.50 10.33
C VAL A 192 16.92 -0.36 11.55
N MET A 193 18.18 0.02 11.31
CA MET A 193 19.20 0.26 12.34
C MET A 193 19.64 1.72 12.39
N VAL A 194 19.45 2.45 11.30
CA VAL A 194 20.01 3.78 11.12
C VAL A 194 18.96 4.70 10.52
N SER A 195 18.90 5.95 10.97
CA SER A 195 18.14 6.98 10.29
C SER A 195 18.74 7.23 8.91
N ARG A 196 17.99 7.89 8.02
CA ARG A 196 18.52 8.27 6.71
C ARG A 196 19.69 9.24 6.76
N THR A 197 19.91 9.90 7.90
CA THR A 197 21.03 10.82 8.11
C THR A 197 22.24 10.10 8.71
N GLY A 198 22.22 8.77 8.82
CA GLY A 198 23.33 7.99 9.39
C GLY A 198 23.28 7.86 10.92
N ALA A 199 22.24 8.37 11.60
CA ALA A 199 22.15 8.26 13.05
C ALA A 199 21.70 6.86 13.47
N VAL A 200 22.51 6.15 14.24
CA VAL A 200 22.20 4.83 14.77
C VAL A 200 20.95 4.90 15.68
N LEU A 201 19.94 4.08 15.39
CA LEU A 201 18.64 4.06 16.06
C LEU A 201 18.53 2.98 17.14
N ILE A 202 19.40 1.97 17.09
CA ILE A 202 19.37 0.80 17.99
C ILE A 202 20.78 0.52 18.51
N ASP A 203 20.90 -0.07 19.70
CA ASP A 203 22.20 -0.35 20.30
C ASP A 203 22.93 -1.55 19.65
N ASP A 204 24.20 -1.74 20.02
CA ASP A 204 25.05 -2.82 19.49
C ASP A 204 24.47 -4.22 19.77
N ALA A 205 23.75 -4.39 20.89
CA ALA A 205 23.12 -5.66 21.23
C ALA A 205 21.95 -5.97 20.28
N ALA A 206 21.17 -4.96 19.92
CA ALA A 206 20.10 -5.07 18.93
C ALA A 206 20.67 -5.31 17.53
N ILE A 207 21.78 -4.67 17.14
CA ILE A 207 22.47 -4.95 15.86
C ILE A 207 22.94 -6.41 15.82
N ALA A 208 23.59 -6.89 16.87
CA ALA A 208 24.04 -8.29 16.96
C ALA A 208 22.86 -9.26 16.90
N THR A 209 21.75 -8.95 17.58
CA THR A 209 20.53 -9.78 17.56
C THR A 209 19.90 -9.82 16.16
N LEU A 210 19.80 -8.67 15.50
CA LEU A 210 19.34 -8.60 14.11
C LEU A 210 20.20 -9.47 13.20
N ARG A 211 21.53 -9.36 13.31
CA ARG A 211 22.48 -10.12 12.48
C ARG A 211 22.43 -11.63 12.74
N ASP A 212 22.48 -12.03 14.01
CA ASP A 212 22.73 -13.42 14.40
C ASP A 212 21.44 -14.23 14.63
N ARG A 213 20.29 -13.55 14.80
CA ARG A 213 19.02 -14.19 15.16
C ARG A 213 17.87 -13.86 14.20
N VAL A 214 17.82 -12.67 13.60
CA VAL A 214 16.70 -12.27 12.73
C VAL A 214 16.98 -12.58 11.26
N ILE A 215 18.10 -12.09 10.72
CA ILE A 215 18.49 -12.26 9.32
C ILE A 215 18.53 -13.74 8.86
N PRO A 216 18.95 -14.72 9.68
CA PRO A 216 18.92 -16.13 9.28
C PRO A 216 17.53 -16.67 8.91
N HIS A 217 16.45 -15.99 9.30
CA HIS A 217 15.07 -16.37 8.97
C HIS A 217 14.51 -15.60 7.76
N ALA A 218 15.25 -14.64 7.20
CA ALA A 218 14.76 -13.77 6.14
C ALA A 218 14.64 -14.52 4.80
N ALA A 219 13.46 -14.49 4.20
CA ALA A 219 13.30 -14.80 2.78
C ALA A 219 13.93 -13.69 1.92
N ILE A 220 13.73 -12.42 2.31
CA ILE A 220 14.38 -11.27 1.68
C ILE A 220 14.78 -10.28 2.77
N VAL A 221 16.05 -9.86 2.81
CA VAL A 221 16.49 -8.73 3.63
C VAL A 221 16.78 -7.52 2.72
N THR A 222 16.30 -6.34 3.12
CA THR A 222 16.36 -5.13 2.28
C THR A 222 17.17 -4.00 2.92
N PRO A 223 18.48 -4.16 3.22
CA PRO A 223 19.28 -3.10 3.85
C PRO A 223 19.49 -1.92 2.92
N ASN A 224 19.46 -0.70 3.44
CA ASN A 224 20.01 0.47 2.75
C ASN A 224 21.55 0.44 2.79
N ARG A 225 22.22 1.37 2.09
CA ARG A 225 23.69 1.46 2.08
C ARG A 225 24.31 1.41 3.48
N TYR A 226 23.90 2.28 4.39
CA TYR A 226 24.48 2.36 5.74
C TYR A 226 24.22 1.09 6.55
N GLU A 227 23.01 0.53 6.43
CA GLU A 227 22.66 -0.75 7.06
C GLU A 227 23.51 -1.89 6.48
N ALA A 228 23.77 -1.88 5.18
CA ALA A 228 24.61 -2.89 4.53
C ALA A 228 26.08 -2.76 4.93
N GLU A 229 26.60 -1.54 5.12
CA GLU A 229 27.95 -1.30 5.65
C GLU A 229 28.09 -1.92 7.05
N ILE A 230 27.11 -1.68 7.93
CA ILE A 230 27.09 -2.26 9.29
C ILE A 230 27.02 -3.80 9.25
N LEU A 231 26.11 -4.36 8.43
CA LEU A 231 25.89 -5.81 8.39
C LEU A 231 27.04 -6.57 7.72
N SER A 232 27.66 -5.98 6.69
CA SER A 232 28.76 -6.62 5.96
C SER A 232 30.14 -6.32 6.55
N GLY A 233 30.27 -5.25 7.33
CA GLY A 233 31.57 -4.74 7.78
C GLY A 233 32.42 -4.13 6.64
N LEU A 234 31.83 -3.91 5.46
CA LEU A 234 32.50 -3.32 4.30
C LEU A 234 32.08 -1.86 4.17
N GLU A 235 33.02 -1.00 3.76
CA GLU A 235 32.70 0.35 3.30
C GLU A 235 32.13 0.26 1.87
N ILE A 236 30.97 0.87 1.61
CA ILE A 236 30.30 0.81 0.32
C ILE A 236 30.45 2.16 -0.38
N ASN A 237 31.38 2.24 -1.32
CA ASN A 237 31.68 3.48 -2.04
C ASN A 237 31.32 3.44 -3.53
N ASP A 238 31.03 2.25 -4.06
CA ASP A 238 30.75 2.02 -5.46
C ASP A 238 29.87 0.78 -5.66
N LEU A 239 29.54 0.49 -6.91
CA LEU A 239 28.71 -0.66 -7.27
C LEU A 239 29.40 -2.01 -6.97
N ASP A 240 30.73 -2.09 -7.00
CA ASP A 240 31.46 -3.33 -6.73
C ASP A 240 31.44 -3.69 -5.24
N THR A 241 31.77 -2.72 -4.37
CA THR A 241 31.66 -2.85 -2.91
C THR A 241 30.22 -3.15 -2.48
N MET A 242 29.22 -2.56 -3.13
CA MET A 242 27.81 -2.85 -2.88
C MET A 242 27.41 -4.29 -3.24
N GLN A 243 27.94 -4.83 -4.35
CA GLN A 243 27.76 -6.23 -4.74
C GLN A 243 28.41 -7.19 -3.75
N ARG A 244 29.63 -6.89 -3.31
CA ARG A 244 30.32 -7.68 -2.28
C ARG A 244 29.57 -7.64 -0.96
N ALA A 245 29.04 -6.49 -0.56
CA ALA A 245 28.21 -6.38 0.64
C ALA A 245 26.96 -7.27 0.57
N ALA A 246 26.27 -7.30 -0.58
CA ALA A 246 25.12 -8.19 -0.77
C ALA A 246 25.49 -9.67 -0.58
N GLN A 247 26.64 -10.09 -1.10
CA GLN A 247 27.15 -11.46 -0.95
C GLN A 247 27.52 -11.79 0.50
N VAL A 248 28.19 -10.87 1.21
CA VAL A 248 28.53 -11.06 2.63
C VAL A 248 27.28 -11.15 3.49
N ILE A 249 26.31 -10.26 3.30
CA ILE A 249 25.05 -10.27 4.04
C ILE A 249 24.27 -11.57 3.80
N HIS A 250 24.32 -12.13 2.58
CA HIS A 250 23.72 -13.42 2.28
C HIS A 250 24.33 -14.56 3.11
N THR A 251 25.63 -14.52 3.43
CA THR A 251 26.27 -15.53 4.31
C THR A 251 25.77 -15.51 5.75
N LEU A 252 25.03 -14.47 6.16
CA LEU A 252 24.35 -14.42 7.45
C LEU A 252 23.09 -15.31 7.50
N GLY A 253 22.68 -15.87 6.36
CA GLY A 253 21.59 -16.87 6.28
C GLY A 253 20.30 -16.39 5.62
N ALA A 254 20.23 -15.14 5.16
CA ALA A 254 19.09 -14.69 4.35
C ALA A 254 19.05 -15.43 3.01
N GLN A 255 17.85 -15.82 2.56
CA GLN A 255 17.68 -16.49 1.25
C GLN A 255 17.95 -15.54 0.08
N ALA A 256 17.66 -14.25 0.25
CA ALA A 256 18.02 -13.22 -0.69
C ALA A 256 18.25 -11.86 -0.02
N VAL A 257 19.07 -11.04 -0.68
CA VAL A 257 19.48 -9.71 -0.22
C VAL A 257 19.20 -8.69 -1.32
N LEU A 258 18.53 -7.60 -0.94
CA LEU A 258 18.38 -6.40 -1.77
C LEU A 258 19.07 -5.22 -1.08
N VAL A 259 20.31 -4.96 -1.46
CA VAL A 259 21.02 -3.76 -0.98
C VAL A 259 20.49 -2.56 -1.76
N LYS A 260 19.98 -1.56 -1.04
CA LYS A 260 19.39 -0.34 -1.63
C LYS A 260 20.44 0.77 -1.69
N GLY A 261 20.74 1.28 -2.88
CA GLY A 261 21.78 2.31 -3.05
C GLY A 261 21.30 3.70 -2.63
N GLY A 262 19.99 3.94 -2.70
CA GLY A 262 19.40 5.22 -2.28
C GLY A 262 19.94 6.41 -3.08
N ALA A 263 20.13 7.53 -2.38
CA ALA A 263 20.65 8.80 -2.93
C ALA A 263 22.17 8.90 -2.79
N MET A 264 22.92 7.84 -3.17
CA MET A 264 24.36 7.95 -3.34
C MET A 264 24.70 9.07 -4.32
N ALA A 265 25.61 9.96 -3.93
CA ALA A 265 26.02 11.08 -4.76
C ALA A 265 27.01 10.62 -5.84
N ASP A 266 26.52 10.00 -6.94
CA ASP A 266 27.22 9.65 -8.19
C ASP A 266 26.46 8.56 -9.01
N LEU A 267 27.19 7.70 -9.74
CA LEU A 267 26.76 6.64 -10.66
C LEU A 267 25.82 5.57 -10.07
N ALA A 268 25.61 5.55 -8.76
CA ALA A 268 24.76 4.58 -8.07
C ALA A 268 23.41 5.15 -7.56
N CYS A 269 23.09 6.41 -7.85
CA CYS A 269 21.78 6.96 -7.52
C CYS A 269 20.67 6.17 -8.23
N GLY A 270 19.72 5.64 -7.47
CA GLY A 270 18.64 4.79 -8.02
C GLY A 270 19.08 3.38 -8.42
N VAL A 271 20.25 2.92 -7.97
CA VAL A 271 20.79 1.58 -8.23
C VAL A 271 20.65 0.72 -6.97
N ASP A 272 20.00 -0.43 -7.09
CA ASP A 272 19.97 -1.46 -6.05
C ASP A 272 20.67 -2.73 -6.55
N VAL A 273 21.14 -3.56 -5.62
CA VAL A 273 21.78 -4.84 -5.92
C VAL A 273 20.99 -5.98 -5.28
N TRP A 274 20.57 -6.93 -6.11
CA TRP A 274 19.96 -8.18 -5.70
C TRP A 274 21.00 -9.31 -5.72
N PHE A 275 20.97 -10.17 -4.70
CA PHE A 275 21.69 -11.44 -4.67
C PHE A 275 20.90 -12.50 -3.91
N ASP A 276 20.71 -13.69 -4.49
CA ASP A 276 19.95 -14.81 -3.91
C ASP A 276 20.78 -16.11 -3.80
N GLY A 277 22.11 -15.97 -3.76
CA GLY A 277 23.04 -17.11 -3.74
C GLY A 277 23.44 -17.62 -5.13
N ASP A 278 22.64 -17.35 -6.16
CA ASP A 278 22.92 -17.72 -7.56
C ASP A 278 22.99 -16.48 -8.46
N ARG A 279 21.92 -15.69 -8.48
CA ARG A 279 21.73 -14.55 -9.37
C ARG A 279 22.14 -13.27 -8.67
N LEU A 280 23.24 -12.68 -9.13
CA LEU A 280 23.57 -11.30 -8.84
C LEU A 280 22.98 -10.38 -9.93
N LYS A 281 22.13 -9.41 -9.55
CA LYS A 281 21.46 -8.49 -10.48
C LYS A 281 21.48 -7.05 -10.00
N ILE A 282 21.78 -6.15 -10.93
CA ILE A 282 21.73 -4.71 -10.69
C ILE A 282 20.37 -4.19 -11.16
N LEU A 283 19.62 -3.57 -10.25
CA LEU A 283 18.29 -3.04 -10.48
C LEU A 283 18.34 -1.52 -10.57
N ARG A 284 18.17 -0.99 -11.78
CA ARG A 284 18.14 0.45 -12.03
C ARG A 284 16.69 0.93 -12.06
N THR A 285 16.42 1.98 -11.30
CA THR A 285 15.16 2.73 -11.34
C THR A 285 15.45 4.18 -11.69
N GLU A 286 14.46 4.85 -12.27
CA GLU A 286 14.54 6.29 -12.48
C GLU A 286 14.69 7.00 -11.13
N THR A 287 15.64 7.93 -11.06
CA THR A 287 15.80 8.82 -9.92
C THR A 287 14.75 9.91 -10.00
N ILE A 288 13.89 9.99 -8.98
CA ILE A 288 12.90 11.06 -8.87
C ILE A 288 13.49 12.24 -8.11
N ASP A 289 13.47 13.43 -8.72
CA ASP A 289 13.90 14.67 -8.07
C ASP A 289 12.85 15.14 -7.06
N THR A 290 12.96 14.63 -5.83
CA THR A 290 12.12 15.02 -4.71
C THR A 290 12.88 14.89 -3.39
N THR A 291 12.61 15.82 -2.47
CA THR A 291 13.08 15.75 -1.08
C THR A 291 12.09 15.02 -0.17
N HIS A 292 10.87 14.73 -0.66
CA HIS A 292 9.78 14.12 0.08
C HIS A 292 9.80 12.60 -0.06
N THR A 293 10.80 12.00 0.58
CA THR A 293 11.07 10.57 0.44
C THR A 293 10.62 9.77 1.66
N HIS A 294 10.06 10.39 2.70
CA HIS A 294 9.79 9.71 3.98
C HIS A 294 8.95 8.44 3.79
N GLY A 295 9.33 7.34 4.43
CA GLY A 295 8.68 6.04 4.28
C GLY A 295 9.04 5.18 3.05
N THR A 296 9.90 5.65 2.11
CA THR A 296 10.37 4.86 0.95
C THR A 296 10.79 3.42 1.29
N GLY A 297 11.67 3.23 2.28
CA GLY A 297 12.15 1.90 2.69
C GLY A 297 11.03 0.98 3.20
N CYS A 298 10.22 1.48 4.14
CA CYS A 298 9.08 0.73 4.66
C CYS A 298 8.10 0.35 3.55
N THR A 299 7.82 1.28 2.64
CA THR A 299 6.93 1.08 1.49
C THR A 299 7.46 0.00 0.55
N LEU A 300 8.77 -0.03 0.28
CA LEU A 300 9.39 -1.07 -0.55
C LEU A 300 9.24 -2.45 0.09
N ALA A 301 9.62 -2.59 1.36
CA ALA A 301 9.54 -3.86 2.08
C ALA A 301 8.08 -4.34 2.21
N ALA A 302 7.14 -3.42 2.48
CA ALA A 302 5.72 -3.74 2.54
C ALA A 302 5.15 -4.15 1.17
N ALA A 303 5.56 -3.49 0.08
CA ALA A 303 5.14 -3.88 -1.27
C ALA A 303 5.67 -5.28 -1.62
N ILE A 304 6.91 -5.61 -1.26
CA ILE A 304 7.47 -6.96 -1.43
C ILE A 304 6.63 -7.99 -0.64
N ALA A 305 6.35 -7.73 0.64
CA ALA A 305 5.56 -8.65 1.47
C ALA A 305 4.12 -8.83 0.95
N ALA A 306 3.47 -7.76 0.49
CA ALA A 306 2.14 -7.84 -0.13
C ALA A 306 2.15 -8.69 -1.41
N LEU A 307 3.17 -8.52 -2.25
CA LEU A 307 3.33 -9.28 -3.49
C LEU A 307 3.65 -10.75 -3.21
N ILE A 308 4.46 -11.06 -2.19
CA ILE A 308 4.70 -12.44 -1.75
C ILE A 308 3.39 -13.08 -1.27
N ALA A 309 2.65 -12.40 -0.39
CA ALA A 309 1.37 -12.92 0.13
C ALA A 309 0.36 -13.18 -0.99
N ARG A 310 0.24 -12.25 -1.96
CA ARG A 310 -0.79 -12.34 -3.02
C ARG A 310 -0.42 -13.28 -4.16
N ASP A 311 0.83 -13.22 -4.62
CA ASP A 311 1.23 -13.84 -5.88
C ASP A 311 2.20 -15.02 -5.68
N GLY A 312 2.97 -15.03 -4.59
CA GLY A 312 4.10 -15.94 -4.40
C GLY A 312 5.12 -15.84 -5.54
N GLY A 313 5.99 -16.84 -5.67
CA GLY A 313 6.89 -16.99 -6.82
C GLY A 313 8.27 -16.36 -6.67
N ASP A 314 8.85 -15.92 -7.78
CA ASP A 314 10.25 -15.50 -7.88
C ASP A 314 10.51 -14.16 -7.20
N GLY A 315 11.31 -14.16 -6.12
CA GLY A 315 11.56 -12.97 -5.31
C GLY A 315 12.12 -11.77 -6.09
N LEU A 316 12.95 -12.01 -7.11
CA LEU A 316 13.52 -10.95 -7.94
C LEU A 316 12.45 -10.24 -8.79
N ASP A 317 11.47 -10.96 -9.33
CA ASP A 317 10.33 -10.35 -10.03
C ASP A 317 9.46 -9.51 -9.08
N LEU A 318 9.13 -10.05 -7.90
CA LEU A 318 8.34 -9.34 -6.90
C LEU A 318 9.04 -8.05 -6.45
N VAL A 319 10.36 -8.09 -6.25
CA VAL A 319 11.17 -6.90 -5.95
C VAL A 319 11.13 -5.86 -7.07
N ARG A 320 11.22 -6.26 -8.35
CA ARG A 320 11.11 -5.32 -9.47
C ARG A 320 9.75 -4.62 -9.49
N ARG A 321 8.67 -5.36 -9.25
CA ARG A 321 7.31 -4.82 -9.19
C ARG A 321 7.13 -3.88 -7.99
N ALA A 322 7.66 -4.25 -6.82
CA ALA A 322 7.67 -3.38 -5.65
C ALA A 322 8.46 -2.08 -5.88
N LYS A 323 9.60 -2.16 -6.58
CA LYS A 323 10.39 -0.99 -6.96
C LYS A 323 9.62 -0.04 -7.89
N ILE A 324 8.90 -0.57 -8.89
CA ILE A 324 8.03 0.24 -9.76
C ILE A 324 6.98 0.97 -8.92
N PHE A 325 6.32 0.27 -8.00
CA PHE A 325 5.33 0.89 -7.11
C PHE A 325 5.91 2.05 -6.30
N VAL A 326 7.10 1.87 -5.72
CA VAL A 326 7.76 2.89 -4.91
C VAL A 326 8.24 4.07 -5.75
N THR A 327 8.77 3.84 -6.95
CA THR A 327 9.17 4.91 -7.88
C THR A 327 7.97 5.79 -8.25
N GLU A 328 6.82 5.20 -8.54
CA GLU A 328 5.61 5.97 -8.82
C GLU A 328 5.09 6.69 -7.56
N ALA A 329 5.10 6.04 -6.41
CA ALA A 329 4.76 6.70 -5.14
C ALA A 329 5.68 7.92 -4.84
N LEU A 330 6.95 7.88 -5.24
CA LEU A 330 7.87 9.01 -5.13
C LEU A 330 7.51 10.16 -6.06
N ARG A 331 7.09 9.90 -7.31
CA ARG A 331 6.57 10.94 -8.23
C ARG A 331 5.38 11.69 -7.64
N HIS A 332 4.55 10.97 -6.89
CA HIS A 332 3.38 11.50 -6.20
C HIS A 332 3.64 11.85 -4.73
N SER A 333 4.90 12.03 -4.35
CA SER A 333 5.28 12.41 -2.98
C SER A 333 4.56 13.67 -2.50
N LEU A 334 4.31 13.71 -1.20
CA LEU A 334 3.47 14.73 -0.58
C LEU A 334 4.35 15.78 0.09
N ALA A 335 4.30 17.01 -0.42
CA ALA A 335 4.92 18.18 0.19
C ALA A 335 4.09 18.70 1.37
N ILE A 336 4.11 17.98 2.48
CA ILE A 336 3.37 18.31 3.70
C ILE A 336 4.30 18.54 4.89
N GLY A 337 3.84 19.36 5.84
CA GLY A 337 4.64 19.81 6.97
C GLY A 337 5.80 20.72 6.55
N SER A 338 6.72 20.98 7.48
CA SER A 338 7.87 21.88 7.27
C SER A 338 9.19 21.16 7.02
N GLY A 339 9.17 19.83 6.88
CA GLY A 339 10.35 19.01 6.66
C GLY A 339 10.18 18.01 5.52
N GLN A 340 10.66 16.79 5.69
CA GLN A 340 10.54 15.75 4.66
C GLN A 340 9.18 15.08 4.71
N GLY A 341 8.33 15.38 3.72
CA GLY A 341 7.06 14.70 3.52
C GLY A 341 7.19 13.25 3.02
N PRO A 342 6.09 12.49 3.10
CA PRO A 342 6.05 11.07 2.74
C PRO A 342 5.87 10.82 1.23
N VAL A 343 6.14 9.59 0.81
CA VAL A 343 5.75 9.09 -0.51
C VAL A 343 4.21 9.05 -0.66
N GLY A 344 3.73 9.18 -1.90
CA GLY A 344 2.30 9.23 -2.21
C GLY A 344 1.69 7.86 -2.47
N HIS A 345 1.43 7.08 -1.42
CA HIS A 345 0.84 5.72 -1.55
C HIS A 345 -0.46 5.69 -2.36
N PHE A 346 -1.27 6.75 -2.29
CA PHE A 346 -2.59 6.81 -2.94
C PHE A 346 -2.56 7.07 -4.44
N TYR A 347 -1.38 7.18 -5.08
CA TYR A 347 -1.30 7.42 -6.52
C TYR A 347 -2.16 6.49 -7.40
N PRO A 348 -2.38 5.18 -7.08
CA PRO A 348 -3.22 4.32 -7.90
C PRO A 348 -4.70 4.73 -7.91
N LEU A 349 -5.12 5.56 -6.94
CA LEU A 349 -6.49 6.07 -6.79
C LEU A 349 -6.65 7.49 -7.33
N LEU A 350 -5.57 8.16 -7.71
CA LEU A 350 -5.65 9.53 -8.22
C LEU A 350 -6.24 9.52 -9.64
N PRO A 351 -7.14 10.48 -9.97
CA PRO A 351 -7.66 10.59 -11.32
C PRO A 351 -6.51 10.92 -12.29
N PRO A 352 -6.62 10.51 -13.58
CA PRO A 352 -5.57 10.75 -14.58
C PRO A 352 -5.14 12.22 -14.72
N SER A 353 -6.03 13.18 -14.41
CA SER A 353 -5.75 14.62 -14.45
C SER A 353 -4.88 15.14 -13.31
N ASN A 354 -4.71 14.35 -12.23
CA ASN A 354 -3.90 14.70 -11.06
C ASN A 354 -2.57 13.94 -11.03
N LEU A 355 -2.30 13.12 -12.04
CA LEU A 355 -0.97 12.57 -12.26
C LEU A 355 -0.12 13.71 -12.82
N ARG A 356 0.84 14.22 -12.03
CA ARG A 356 1.80 15.21 -12.54
C ARG A 356 2.57 14.54 -13.70
N PRO A 357 2.77 15.24 -14.83
CA PRO A 357 3.48 14.69 -15.99
C PRO A 357 4.91 14.29 -15.67
#